data_AF-A0A1A7QMQ7-F1
#
_entry.id   AF-A0A1A7QMQ7-F1
#
_cell.length_a   1.000
_cell.length_b   1.000
_cell.length_c   1.000
_cell.angle_alpha   90.00
_cell.angle_beta   90.00
_cell.angle_gamma   90.00
#
_symmetry.space_group_name_H-M   'P 1'
#
loop_
_entity.id
_entity.type
_entity.pdbx_description
1 polymer ?
#
loop_
_entity_poly.entity_id
_entity_poly.type
_entity_poly.pdbx_seq_one_letter_code
_entity_poly.pdbx_strand_id
1 'polypeptide(L)'
;MKAHLLNKLVFFIAPLFALAACGEEPAAEVAQTQVATPEPVAALPAPNEELFTQLYAEACPEAEPVSTAICRRAGIGSDEVFCEYGLGEDEYRRNDATLTPGDGQWTLADPENVCAA
;
A
#
# COMPACT_ATOMS: atom_id res chain seq x y z
N MET A 1 -72.31 9.20 -19.28
CA MET A 1 -72.99 7.94 -19.67
C MET A 1 -71.96 6.82 -19.59
N LYS A 2 -72.25 5.74 -18.86
CA LYS A 2 -71.47 4.50 -18.86
C LYS A 2 -71.68 3.81 -20.21
N ALA A 3 -70.61 3.42 -20.89
CA ALA A 3 -70.68 2.40 -21.93
C ALA A 3 -69.68 1.30 -21.57
N HIS A 4 -70.25 0.20 -21.10
CA HIS A 4 -69.57 -1.05 -20.80
C HIS A 4 -68.98 -1.68 -22.07
N LEU A 5 -67.81 -2.29 -21.87
CA LEU A 5 -67.30 -3.52 -22.48
C LEU A 5 -67.91 -3.95 -23.82
N LEU A 6 -67.05 -4.11 -24.84
CA LEU A 6 -67.07 -5.36 -25.60
C LEU A 6 -65.66 -5.78 -26.00
N ASN A 7 -65.15 -6.72 -25.20
CA ASN A 7 -64.09 -7.67 -25.52
C ASN A 7 -64.35 -8.32 -26.89
N LYS A 8 -63.48 -8.08 -27.88
CA LYS A 8 -62.78 -9.12 -28.65
C LYS A 8 -62.02 -8.52 -29.84
N LEU A 9 -60.86 -9.15 -30.07
CA LEU A 9 -60.14 -9.24 -31.34
C LEU A 9 -59.19 -8.09 -31.70
N VAL A 10 -57.92 -8.31 -31.34
CA VAL A 10 -56.75 -8.31 -32.24
C VAL A 10 -56.68 -7.16 -33.25
N PHE A 11 -55.74 -6.24 -33.01
CA PHE A 11 -54.79 -5.73 -34.00
C PHE A 11 -53.66 -5.06 -33.19
N PHE A 12 -52.55 -5.75 -32.94
CA PHE A 12 -51.28 -5.50 -33.65
C PHE A 12 -51.16 -4.04 -34.09
N ILE A 13 -50.24 -3.27 -33.48
CA ILE A 13 -49.02 -2.72 -34.12
C ILE A 13 -48.20 -2.08 -32.97
N ALA A 14 -47.09 -2.72 -32.60
CA ALA A 14 -46.06 -2.13 -31.74
C ALA A 14 -45.42 -0.94 -32.47
N PRO A 15 -45.03 0.15 -31.78
CA PRO A 15 -44.42 1.30 -32.43
C PRO A 15 -43.11 0.85 -33.07
N LEU A 16 -43.02 1.11 -34.37
CA LEU A 16 -41.86 0.87 -35.21
C LEU A 16 -40.60 1.46 -34.56
N PHE A 17 -39.57 0.63 -34.57
CA PHE A 17 -38.17 1.00 -34.48
C PHE A 17 -37.88 2.27 -35.28
N ALA A 18 -37.71 3.37 -34.56
CA ALA A 18 -36.99 4.54 -35.05
C ALA A 18 -36.02 4.96 -33.95
N LEU A 19 -35.08 4.05 -33.63
CA LEU A 19 -33.81 4.44 -33.03
C LEU A 19 -33.11 5.30 -34.08
N ALA A 20 -33.32 6.61 -33.96
CA ALA A 20 -32.60 7.61 -34.71
C ALA A 20 -31.11 7.28 -34.62
N ALA A 21 -30.47 7.27 -35.78
CA ALA A 21 -29.04 7.09 -35.97
C ALA A 21 -28.25 7.88 -34.90
N CYS A 22 -27.75 7.15 -33.91
CA CYS A 22 -26.59 7.59 -33.15
C CYS A 22 -25.42 7.40 -34.11
N GLY A 23 -24.99 8.48 -34.75
CA GLY A 23 -23.84 8.45 -35.63
C GLY A 23 -22.67 7.86 -34.87
N GLU A 24 -22.22 6.69 -35.30
CA GLU A 24 -20.89 6.18 -34.98
C GLU A 24 -19.89 7.15 -35.60
N GLU A 25 -19.45 8.13 -34.82
CA GLU A 25 -18.14 8.73 -35.03
C GLU A 25 -17.13 7.58 -34.84
N PRO A 26 -16.22 7.33 -35.80
CA PRO A 26 -15.23 6.28 -35.62
C PRO A 26 -14.35 6.74 -34.48
N ALA A 27 -14.55 6.15 -33.30
CA ALA A 27 -13.68 6.33 -32.17
C ALA A 27 -12.27 6.00 -32.65
N ALA A 28 -11.38 6.99 -32.63
CA ALA A 28 -9.98 6.78 -32.93
C ALA A 28 -9.50 5.63 -32.03
N GLU A 29 -9.03 4.55 -32.64
CA GLU A 29 -8.42 3.45 -31.91
C GLU A 29 -7.20 4.02 -31.19
N VAL A 30 -7.35 4.22 -29.88
CA VAL A 30 -6.24 4.58 -29.00
C VAL A 30 -5.28 3.41 -29.03
N ALA A 31 -4.25 3.52 -29.87
CA ALA A 31 -3.13 2.61 -29.88
C ALA A 31 -2.63 2.50 -28.43
N GLN A 32 -2.70 1.30 -27.86
CA GLN A 32 -2.22 1.05 -26.52
C GLN A 32 -0.71 1.31 -26.50
N THR A 33 -0.32 2.49 -26.02
CA THR A 33 1.08 2.78 -25.73
C THR A 33 1.53 1.77 -24.68
N GLN A 34 2.40 0.83 -25.06
CA GLN A 34 3.04 -0.06 -24.10
C GLN A 34 3.84 0.80 -23.11
N VAL A 35 3.32 0.93 -21.89
CA VAL A 35 4.05 1.51 -20.78
C VAL A 35 5.08 0.48 -20.35
N ALA A 36 6.36 0.84 -20.47
CA ALA A 36 7.44 -0.02 -19.99
C ALA A 36 7.25 -0.30 -18.49
N THR A 37 7.25 -1.57 -18.10
CA THR A 37 7.27 -1.96 -16.69
C THR A 37 8.61 -1.51 -16.09
N PRO A 38 8.62 -0.69 -15.02
CA PRO A 38 9.86 -0.30 -14.37
C PRO A 38 10.56 -1.55 -13.84
N GLU A 39 11.89 -1.60 -14.00
CA GLU A 39 12.68 -2.68 -13.42
C GLU A 39 12.55 -2.65 -11.88
N PRO A 40 12.39 -3.81 -11.22
CA PRO A 40 12.31 -3.87 -9.76
C PRO A 40 13.62 -3.37 -9.16
N VAL A 41 13.53 -2.33 -8.33
CA VAL A 41 14.67 -1.82 -7.56
C VAL A 41 15.02 -2.87 -6.50
N ALA A 42 16.30 -3.24 -6.40
CA ALA A 42 16.76 -4.18 -5.37
C ALA A 42 16.56 -3.55 -3.98
N ALA A 43 15.52 -3.99 -3.27
CA ALA A 43 15.25 -3.57 -1.91
C ALA A 43 16.00 -4.46 -0.91
N LEU A 44 16.52 -3.86 0.17
CA LEU A 44 17.02 -4.62 1.31
C LEU A 44 15.91 -5.52 1.88
N PRO A 45 16.26 -6.72 2.37
CA PRO A 45 15.29 -7.57 3.04
C PRO A 45 14.71 -6.84 4.26
N ALA A 46 13.45 -7.12 4.57
CA ALA A 46 12.82 -6.55 5.75
C ALA A 46 13.64 -6.93 7.01
N PRO A 47 14.02 -5.94 7.85
CA PRO A 47 14.76 -6.21 9.06
C PRO A 47 13.88 -7.00 10.04
N ASN A 48 14.47 -7.98 10.72
CA ASN A 48 13.83 -8.73 11.80
C ASN A 48 14.30 -8.19 13.17
N GLU A 49 13.71 -8.70 14.25
CA GLU A 49 14.09 -8.35 15.62
C GLU A 49 15.59 -8.57 15.87
N GLU A 50 16.14 -9.72 15.44
CA GLU A 50 17.55 -10.06 15.64
C GLU A 50 18.51 -9.08 14.97
N LEU A 51 18.19 -8.60 13.76
CA LEU A 51 18.99 -7.59 13.08
C LEU A 51 18.91 -6.24 13.79
N PHE A 52 17.71 -5.82 14.21
CA PHE A 52 17.56 -4.56 14.95
C PHE A 52 18.31 -4.59 16.27
N THR A 53 18.21 -5.67 17.04
CA THR A 53 18.92 -5.84 18.32
C THR A 53 20.44 -5.76 18.14
N GLN A 54 20.99 -6.33 17.08
CA GLN A 54 22.42 -6.20 16.77
C GLN A 54 22.81 -4.75 16.45
N LEU A 55 22.08 -4.11 15.53
CA LEU A 55 22.34 -2.71 15.15
C LEU A 55 22.24 -1.76 16.36
N TYR A 56 21.25 -1.99 17.23
CA TYR A 56 21.09 -1.23 18.46
C TYR A 56 22.26 -1.45 19.42
N ALA A 57 22.67 -2.70 19.67
CA ALA A 57 23.78 -2.99 20.57
C ALA A 57 25.13 -2.44 20.05
N GLU A 58 25.33 -2.44 18.73
CA GLU A 58 26.51 -1.85 18.10
C GLU A 58 26.53 -0.31 18.22
N ALA A 59 25.37 0.33 18.06
CA ALA A 59 25.25 1.78 18.17
C ALA A 59 25.23 2.29 19.61
N CYS A 60 24.61 1.54 20.52
CA CYS A 60 24.31 1.92 21.90
C CYS A 60 24.89 0.89 22.91
N PRO A 61 26.22 0.70 22.98
CA PRO A 61 26.83 -0.38 23.77
C PRO A 61 26.65 -0.23 25.30
N GLU A 62 26.31 0.97 25.77
CA GLU A 62 26.09 1.27 27.19
C GLU A 62 24.60 1.31 27.58
N ALA A 63 23.68 1.13 26.62
CA ALA A 63 22.24 1.15 26.86
C ALA A 63 21.73 -0.22 27.36
N GLU A 64 20.51 -0.24 27.92
CA GLU A 64 19.83 -1.49 28.23
C GLU A 64 19.65 -2.33 26.95
N PRO A 65 19.70 -3.67 27.03
CA PRO A 65 19.54 -4.51 25.85
C PRO A 65 18.10 -4.46 25.33
N VAL A 66 17.94 -4.57 24.02
CA VAL A 66 16.62 -4.75 23.40
C VAL A 66 16.01 -6.07 23.84
N SER A 67 14.81 -6.01 24.41
CA SER A 67 14.06 -7.18 24.89
C SER A 67 13.11 -7.74 23.83
N THR A 68 12.52 -6.85 23.02
CA THR A 68 11.63 -7.16 21.90
C THR A 68 11.62 -6.01 20.90
N ALA A 69 11.48 -6.31 19.60
CA ALA A 69 11.34 -5.30 18.56
C ALA A 69 10.44 -5.78 17.41
N ILE A 70 9.68 -4.85 16.84
CA ILE A 70 8.87 -5.08 15.64
C ILE A 70 9.19 -3.98 14.63
N CYS A 71 9.66 -4.39 13.47
CA CYS A 71 10.01 -3.48 12.38
C CYS A 71 9.02 -3.60 11.23
N ARG A 72 8.58 -2.45 10.69
CA ARG A 72 7.65 -2.33 9.57
C ARG A 72 8.12 -1.27 8.59
N ARG A 73 7.79 -1.43 7.30
CA ARG A 73 7.99 -0.36 6.31
C ARG A 73 7.26 0.90 6.75
N ALA A 74 7.93 2.06 6.66
CA ALA A 74 7.36 3.34 7.08
C ALA A 74 6.16 3.78 6.22
N GLY A 75 6.00 3.19 5.03
CA GLY A 75 4.86 3.40 4.15
C GLY A 75 4.97 2.60 2.85
N ILE A 76 3.94 2.68 2.01
CA ILE A 76 3.97 2.08 0.67
C ILE A 76 5.03 2.81 -0.16
N GLY A 77 6.01 2.06 -0.67
CA GLY A 77 7.10 2.61 -1.48
C GLY A 77 8.16 3.39 -0.69
N SER A 78 8.09 3.39 0.64
CA SER A 78 9.18 3.95 1.46
C SER A 78 10.37 3.01 1.48
N ASP A 79 11.56 3.58 1.40
CA ASP A 79 12.83 2.88 1.57
C ASP A 79 13.24 2.74 3.05
N GLU A 80 12.49 3.36 3.96
CA GLU A 80 12.73 3.33 5.39
C GLU A 80 11.90 2.27 6.10
N VAL A 81 12.35 1.91 7.30
CA VAL A 81 11.66 1.00 8.21
C VAL A 81 11.55 1.65 9.57
N PHE A 82 10.36 1.63 10.14
CA PHE A 82 10.08 2.05 11.51
C PHE A 82 10.05 0.83 12.43
N CYS A 83 10.83 0.86 13.51
CA CYS A 83 10.93 -0.18 14.51
C CYS A 83 10.41 0.33 15.85
N GLU A 84 9.47 -0.40 16.45
CA GLU A 84 9.01 -0.21 17.83
C GLU A 84 9.75 -1.24 18.69
N TYR A 85 10.42 -0.81 19.77
CA TYR A 85 11.26 -1.69 20.58
C TYR A 85 11.16 -1.42 22.07
N GLY A 86 11.40 -2.47 22.86
CA GLY A 86 11.45 -2.46 24.31
C GLY A 86 12.88 -2.67 24.79
N LEU A 87 13.22 -2.08 25.94
CA LEU A 87 14.52 -2.18 26.58
C LEU A 87 14.38 -2.89 27.93
N GLY A 88 15.35 -3.75 28.28
CA GLY A 88 15.38 -4.42 29.57
C GLY A 88 14.13 -5.28 29.82
N GLU A 89 13.29 -4.86 30.76
CA GLU A 89 12.02 -5.54 31.09
C GLU A 89 10.80 -4.96 30.35
N ASP A 90 10.99 -3.99 29.44
CA ASP A 90 9.88 -3.38 28.70
C ASP A 90 9.31 -4.33 27.64
N GLU A 91 8.15 -4.90 27.90
CA GLU A 91 7.39 -5.73 26.95
C GLU A 91 6.47 -4.90 26.02
N TYR A 92 6.27 -3.62 26.32
CA TYR A 92 5.32 -2.75 25.62
C TYR A 92 5.89 -2.03 24.41
N ARG A 93 7.20 -2.14 24.16
CA ARG A 93 7.91 -1.50 23.04
C ARG A 93 7.66 0.01 22.99
N ARG A 94 7.97 0.70 24.08
CA ARG A 94 7.69 2.14 24.24
C ARG A 94 8.63 3.06 23.48
N ASN A 95 9.67 2.50 22.86
CA ASN A 95 10.67 3.26 22.12
C ASN A 95 10.50 3.06 20.61
N ASP A 96 10.95 4.04 19.85
CA ASP A 96 10.92 4.00 18.40
C ASP A 96 12.26 4.35 17.77
N ALA A 97 12.52 3.73 16.62
CA ALA A 97 13.72 3.97 15.82
C ALA A 97 13.38 3.83 14.34
N THR A 98 14.03 4.64 13.51
CA THR A 98 13.97 4.52 12.06
C THR A 98 15.26 3.89 11.54
N LEU A 99 15.13 2.89 10.68
CA LEU A 99 16.22 2.33 9.89
C LEU A 99 16.16 2.86 8.46
N THR A 100 17.31 3.33 7.98
CA THR A 100 17.54 3.78 6.61
C THR A 100 18.48 2.81 5.90
N PRO A 101 18.35 2.63 4.58
CA PRO A 101 19.29 1.83 3.81
C PRO A 101 20.60 2.61 3.60
N GLY A 102 21.71 2.05 4.07
CA GLY A 102 23.09 2.49 3.81
C GLY A 102 23.77 1.63 2.74
N ASP A 103 25.09 1.38 2.88
CA ASP A 103 25.95 0.56 2.01
C ASP A 103 25.50 -0.91 1.89
N GLY A 104 24.31 -1.17 1.34
CA GLY A 104 23.70 -2.49 1.26
C GLY A 104 23.23 -3.06 2.60
N GLN A 105 23.16 -2.24 3.66
CA GLN A 105 22.77 -2.65 5.01
C GLN A 105 21.85 -1.63 5.66
N TRP A 106 21.12 -2.06 6.68
CA TRP A 106 20.29 -1.16 7.50
C TRP A 106 21.15 -0.39 8.49
N THR A 107 20.85 0.89 8.67
CA THR A 107 21.50 1.77 9.63
C THR A 107 20.48 2.55 10.44
N LEU A 108 20.73 2.81 11.73
CA LEU A 108 19.90 3.71 12.53
C LEU A 108 19.98 5.13 11.95
N ALA A 109 18.81 5.72 11.69
CA ALA A 109 18.71 7.06 11.11
C ALA A 109 19.19 8.15 12.08
N ASP A 110 18.93 7.96 13.39
CA ASP A 110 19.29 8.91 14.43
C ASP A 110 19.80 8.16 15.69
N PRO A 111 21.05 7.65 15.66
CA PRO A 111 21.58 6.86 16.75
C PRO A 111 21.71 7.66 18.06
N GLU A 112 21.96 8.97 17.98
CA GLU A 112 22.07 9.81 19.18
C GLU A 112 20.76 9.86 19.99
N ASN A 113 19.61 10.05 19.34
CA ASN A 113 18.31 10.02 20.01
C ASN A 113 17.91 8.59 20.42
N VAL A 114 18.19 7.60 19.58
CA VAL A 114 17.86 6.19 19.86
C VAL A 114 18.63 5.67 21.08
N CYS A 115 19.91 6.05 21.24
CA CYS A 115 20.71 5.65 22.40
C CYS A 115 20.38 6.44 23.68
N ALA A 116 19.57 7.50 23.61
CA ALA A 116 19.16 8.31 24.75
C ALA A 116 17.80 7.88 25.36
N ALA A 117 17.19 6.82 24.81
CA ALA A 117 15.89 6.28 25.20
C ALA A 117 15.87 5.66 26.60
#